data_AF-A0A0T6BIA3-F1
#
_entry.id   AF-A0A0T6BIA3-F1
#
_cell.length_a   1.000
_cell.length_b   1.000
_cell.length_c   1.000
_cell.angle_alpha   90.00
_cell.angle_beta   90.00
_cell.angle_gamma   90.00
#
_symmetry.space_group_name_H-M   'P 1'
#
loop_
_entity.id
_entity.type
_entity.pdbx_description
1 polymer ?
#
loop_
_entity_poly.entity_id
_entity_poly.type
_entity_poly.pdbx_seq_one_letter_code
_entity_poly.pdbx_strand_id
1 'polypeptide(L)'
;MKKKTIKLLLVLMVAIGSFASIGFVSSDIAHAKDSTLKYKSGILVHREGKLKYKKPTYSNTFGYYQIGTIFTSITTYRSGKVKATLQYKTKKGWKNYKTYYVTKKGSKYFHEKSYLSLKTKFRFKFENIGSKKAIPYNFMSNSRLKFSQAEEKAYADLNPAKTKETIRKTKFGVDVSRQGNLFYKKAVYTNTFGYGYAYKMNGVVTGSPGTSIWPQRSGKIKATLQYKSKKGWKDYKTFYVTKKGITFFKVNVRNLDFNTKFRYKLENIGSKNPIPYIFSSTTPYKY
;
A
#
# COMPACT_ATOMS: atom_id res chain seq x y z
N MET A 1 -51.99 -3.39 2.93
CA MET A 1 -51.11 -2.32 3.46
C MET A 1 -50.25 -2.71 4.69
N LYS A 2 -50.51 -3.82 5.41
CA LYS A 2 -49.80 -4.17 6.66
C LYS A 2 -48.31 -4.59 6.52
N LYS A 3 -47.86 -5.11 5.36
CA LYS A 3 -46.46 -5.57 5.17
C LYS A 3 -45.44 -4.44 4.92
N LYS A 4 -45.88 -3.27 4.43
CA LYS A 4 -44.98 -2.13 4.14
C LYS A 4 -44.68 -1.32 5.40
N THR A 5 -45.65 -1.17 6.31
CA THR A 5 -45.48 -0.51 7.61
C THR A 5 -44.55 -1.29 8.56
N ILE A 6 -44.62 -2.62 8.57
CA ILE A 6 -43.73 -3.46 9.39
C ILE A 6 -42.27 -3.37 8.92
N LYS A 7 -42.02 -3.31 7.59
CA LYS A 7 -40.66 -3.09 7.06
C LYS A 7 -40.12 -1.70 7.41
N LEU A 8 -40.97 -0.67 7.42
CA LEU A 8 -40.57 0.68 7.80
C LEU A 8 -40.23 0.76 9.30
N LEU A 9 -41.01 0.08 10.16
CA LEU A 9 -40.72 -0.02 11.59
C LEU A 9 -39.42 -0.78 11.89
N LEU A 10 -39.14 -1.87 11.16
CA LEU A 10 -37.90 -2.63 11.32
C LEU A 10 -36.67 -1.81 10.91
N VAL A 11 -36.78 -1.02 9.83
CA VAL A 11 -35.71 -0.12 9.39
C VAL A 11 -35.49 1.02 10.39
N LEU A 12 -36.56 1.51 11.02
CA LEU A 12 -36.48 2.53 12.08
C LEU A 12 -35.86 1.97 13.37
N MET A 13 -36.19 0.73 13.78
CA MET A 13 -35.59 0.06 14.93
C MET A 13 -34.11 -0.29 14.71
N VAL A 14 -33.72 -0.68 13.49
CA VAL A 14 -32.30 -0.86 13.14
C VAL A 14 -31.56 0.47 13.11
N ALA A 15 -32.19 1.56 12.66
CA ALA A 15 -31.59 2.89 12.71
C ALA A 15 -31.41 3.39 14.16
N ILE A 16 -32.41 3.21 15.03
CA ILE A 16 -32.31 3.60 16.45
C ILE A 16 -31.34 2.69 17.22
N GLY A 17 -31.31 1.39 16.92
CA GLY A 17 -30.30 0.45 17.46
C GLY A 17 -28.87 0.73 16.98
N SER A 18 -28.71 1.35 15.81
CA SER A 18 -27.40 1.80 15.29
C SER A 18 -26.87 3.02 16.05
N PHE A 19 -27.76 3.84 16.63
CA PHE A 19 -27.41 4.96 17.50
C PHE A 19 -27.38 4.59 18.99
N ALA A 20 -28.02 3.49 19.41
CA ALA A 20 -28.01 2.99 20.79
C ALA A 20 -26.79 2.13 21.16
N SER A 21 -25.85 1.91 20.23
CA SER A 21 -24.49 1.44 20.57
C SER A 21 -23.52 2.58 20.94
N ILE A 22 -24.07 3.75 21.31
CA ILE A 22 -23.43 4.61 22.31
C ILE A 22 -23.39 3.77 23.59
N GLY A 23 -22.35 2.96 23.73
CA GLY A 23 -22.08 2.29 24.99
C GLY A 23 -22.18 3.33 26.10
N PHE A 24 -22.94 3.03 27.14
CA PHE A 24 -22.98 3.77 28.38
C PHE A 24 -21.55 4.13 28.80
N VAL A 25 -21.15 5.36 28.47
CA VAL A 25 -19.93 5.96 28.98
C VAL A 25 -20.38 6.60 30.28
N SER A 26 -20.10 5.91 31.38
CA SER A 26 -20.11 6.45 32.74
C SER A 26 -19.62 7.91 32.75
N SER A 27 -20.34 8.78 33.46
CA SER A 27 -20.21 10.24 33.55
C SER A 27 -18.87 10.79 34.07
N ASP A 28 -17.81 9.98 34.18
CA ASP A 28 -16.49 10.36 34.74
C ASP A 28 -15.35 10.45 33.69
N ILE A 29 -15.68 10.78 32.45
CA ILE A 29 -14.66 11.10 31.43
C ILE A 29 -14.66 12.61 31.22
N ALA A 30 -13.83 13.33 31.98
CA ALA A 30 -13.39 14.67 31.62
C ALA A 30 -13.05 14.71 30.12
N HIS A 31 -13.91 15.38 29.36
CA HIS A 31 -14.00 15.27 27.90
C HIS A 31 -12.68 15.64 27.24
N ALA A 32 -12.22 14.81 26.29
CA ALA A 32 -11.17 15.23 25.37
C ALA A 32 -11.68 16.48 24.62
N LYS A 33 -10.93 17.58 24.66
CA LYS A 33 -11.27 18.77 23.87
C LYS A 33 -10.82 18.49 22.43
N ASP A 34 -11.76 17.98 21.64
CA ASP A 34 -11.57 17.81 20.21
C ASP A 34 -11.81 19.16 19.52
N SER A 35 -10.89 19.57 18.65
CA SER A 35 -11.11 20.72 17.78
C SER A 35 -10.70 20.40 16.34
N THR A 36 -11.46 20.94 15.40
CA THR A 36 -11.20 20.82 13.97
C THR A 36 -11.30 22.20 13.36
N LEU A 37 -10.19 22.72 12.86
CA LEU A 37 -10.14 23.99 12.15
C LEU A 37 -9.97 23.71 10.66
N LYS A 38 -10.91 24.21 9.86
CA LYS A 38 -10.82 24.17 8.39
C LYS A 38 -10.29 25.50 7.89
N TYR A 39 -9.37 25.45 6.94
CA TYR A 39 -8.87 26.61 6.20
C TYR A 39 -8.84 26.27 4.71
N LYS A 40 -8.64 27.27 3.84
CA LYS A 40 -8.83 27.16 2.38
C LYS A 40 -8.16 25.92 1.75
N SER A 41 -6.97 25.53 2.24
CA SER A 41 -6.20 24.40 1.71
C SER A 41 -6.12 23.17 2.62
N GLY A 42 -6.70 23.20 3.83
CA GLY A 42 -6.50 22.09 4.78
C GLY A 42 -7.42 22.06 5.99
N ILE A 43 -7.19 21.03 6.80
CA ILE A 43 -7.87 20.74 8.06
C ILE A 43 -6.80 20.48 9.10
N LEU A 44 -6.80 21.28 10.15
CA LEU A 44 -6.10 20.97 11.37
C LEU A 44 -7.06 20.22 12.30
N VAL A 45 -6.67 19.02 12.72
CA VAL A 45 -7.37 18.29 13.78
C VAL A 45 -6.49 18.29 15.01
N HIS A 46 -7.12 18.56 16.14
CA HIS A 46 -6.49 18.60 17.45
C HIS A 46 -7.33 17.80 18.44
N ARG A 47 -6.64 17.14 19.37
CA ARG A 47 -7.24 16.39 20.47
C ARG A 47 -6.34 16.47 21.69
N GLU A 48 -6.90 16.97 22.78
CA GLU A 48 -6.26 16.90 24.09
C GLU A 48 -6.96 15.87 24.99
N GLY A 49 -6.21 15.18 25.85
CA GLY A 49 -6.82 14.21 26.76
C GLY A 49 -5.81 13.50 27.66
N LYS A 50 -6.22 12.35 28.21
CA LYS A 50 -5.39 11.52 29.10
C LYS A 50 -5.32 10.07 28.59
N LEU A 51 -4.13 9.55 28.37
CA LEU A 51 -3.87 8.15 28.00
C LEU A 51 -3.92 7.27 29.26
N LYS A 52 -5.05 6.59 29.47
CA LYS A 52 -5.26 5.66 30.59
C LYS A 52 -4.47 4.36 30.37
N TYR A 53 -3.95 3.77 31.44
CA TYR A 53 -3.15 2.55 31.38
C TYR A 53 -3.94 1.38 30.79
N LYS A 54 -3.33 0.66 29.83
CA LYS A 54 -3.93 -0.48 29.12
C LYS A 54 -5.29 -0.21 28.45
N LYS A 55 -5.73 1.04 28.35
CA LYS A 55 -6.96 1.41 27.65
C LYS A 55 -6.61 2.15 26.35
N PRO A 56 -7.08 1.68 25.18
CA PRO A 56 -6.78 2.32 23.91
C PRO A 56 -7.49 3.67 23.83
N THR A 57 -6.76 4.69 23.39
CA THR A 57 -7.28 6.01 23.07
C THR A 57 -7.03 6.28 21.58
N TYR A 58 -8.03 6.83 20.88
CA TYR A 58 -7.90 7.09 19.44
C TYR A 58 -7.77 8.58 19.17
N SER A 59 -6.93 8.94 18.20
CA SER A 59 -6.92 10.29 17.66
C SER A 59 -8.16 10.54 16.79
N ASN A 60 -8.42 11.82 16.50
CA ASN A 60 -9.30 12.20 15.39
C ASN A 60 -8.76 11.65 14.07
N THR A 61 -9.65 11.46 13.10
CA THR A 61 -9.25 10.99 11.78
C THR A 61 -8.60 12.12 10.98
N PHE A 62 -7.53 11.82 10.27
CA PHE A 62 -6.80 12.78 9.44
C PHE A 62 -6.45 12.19 8.07
N GLY A 63 -6.01 13.05 7.16
CA GLY A 63 -5.56 12.70 5.82
C GLY A 63 -4.07 12.95 5.63
N TYR A 64 -3.67 13.17 4.39
CA TYR A 64 -2.31 13.50 4.01
C TYR A 64 -2.03 15.00 4.23
N TYR A 65 -0.86 15.34 4.78
CA TYR A 65 -0.39 16.73 4.87
C TYR A 65 0.06 17.26 3.51
N GLN A 66 0.79 16.42 2.78
CA GLN A 66 1.20 16.63 1.40
C GLN A 66 1.09 15.30 0.66
N ILE A 67 1.25 15.30 -0.66
CA ILE A 67 1.10 14.10 -1.49
C ILE A 67 1.89 12.93 -0.90
N GLY A 68 1.18 11.83 -0.59
CA GLY A 68 1.79 10.61 -0.07
C GLY A 68 2.44 10.71 1.31
N THR A 69 2.29 11.82 2.01
CA THR A 69 2.97 12.05 3.29
C THR A 69 2.00 12.42 4.40
N ILE A 70 2.12 11.68 5.49
CA ILE A 70 1.41 11.89 6.75
C ILE A 70 2.36 12.66 7.66
N PHE A 71 1.87 13.77 8.24
CA PHE A 71 2.61 14.54 9.23
C PHE A 71 1.70 14.85 10.43
N THR A 72 2.10 14.34 11.59
CA THR A 72 1.34 14.48 12.83
C THR A 72 2.28 14.66 14.01
N SER A 73 1.76 15.13 15.13
CA SER A 73 2.51 15.21 16.39
C SER A 73 1.68 14.72 17.56
N ILE A 74 2.37 14.19 18.56
CA ILE A 74 1.84 14.02 19.91
C ILE A 74 2.79 14.68 20.91
N THR A 75 2.26 15.57 21.73
CA THR A 75 2.93 16.13 22.89
C THR A 75 2.43 15.41 24.12
N THR A 76 3.32 14.75 24.86
CA THR A 76 2.99 14.18 26.17
C THR A 76 3.45 15.13 27.26
N TYR A 77 2.59 15.43 28.23
CA TYR A 77 2.92 16.36 29.32
C TYR A 77 3.61 15.67 30.50
N ARG A 78 3.73 14.34 30.44
CA ARG A 78 4.44 13.52 31.41
C ARG A 78 5.14 12.35 30.72
N SER A 79 6.29 11.96 31.25
CA SER A 79 7.02 10.78 30.80
C SER A 79 6.23 9.49 31.06
N GLY A 80 6.48 8.49 30.22
CA GLY A 80 5.82 7.18 30.25
C GLY A 80 5.94 6.49 28.90
N LYS A 81 5.66 5.19 28.84
CA LYS A 81 5.76 4.40 27.61
C LYS A 81 4.41 4.34 26.90
N VAL A 82 4.28 5.06 25.78
CA VAL A 82 3.10 5.08 24.93
C VAL A 82 3.40 4.34 23.63
N LYS A 83 2.59 3.33 23.30
CA LYS A 83 2.56 2.70 21.99
C LYS A 83 1.59 3.47 21.10
N ALA A 84 2.10 4.06 20.02
CA ALA A 84 1.30 4.78 19.03
C ALA A 84 1.24 3.96 17.75
N THR A 85 0.07 3.42 17.41
CA THR A 85 -0.13 2.64 16.18
C THR A 85 -0.91 3.46 15.17
N LEU A 86 -0.25 3.85 14.08
CA LEU A 86 -0.88 4.46 12.92
C LEU A 86 -1.76 3.41 12.24
N GLN A 87 -3.02 3.74 12.02
CA GLN A 87 -4.01 2.91 11.36
C GLN A 87 -4.59 3.63 10.15
N TYR A 88 -5.00 2.87 9.15
CA TYR A 88 -5.70 3.38 7.97
C TYR A 88 -7.07 2.72 7.81
N LYS A 89 -8.05 3.47 7.29
CA LYS A 89 -9.42 3.00 7.11
C LYS A 89 -9.53 2.18 5.82
N THR A 90 -10.16 1.02 5.92
CA THR A 90 -10.58 0.17 4.81
C THR A 90 -12.08 -0.09 4.87
N LYS A 91 -12.66 -0.69 3.81
CA LYS A 91 -14.06 -1.16 3.81
C LYS A 91 -14.37 -2.12 4.96
N LYS A 92 -13.39 -2.96 5.34
CA LYS A 92 -13.50 -3.97 6.42
C LYS A 92 -13.12 -3.42 7.81
N GLY A 93 -12.94 -2.11 7.96
CA GLY A 93 -12.51 -1.49 9.21
C GLY A 93 -11.08 -0.96 9.19
N TRP A 94 -10.51 -0.72 10.38
CA TRP A 94 -9.20 -0.10 10.55
C TRP A 94 -8.08 -1.15 10.53
N LYS A 95 -7.03 -0.91 9.75
CA LYS A 95 -5.85 -1.77 9.67
C LYS A 95 -4.61 -1.05 10.17
N ASN A 96 -3.70 -1.78 10.81
CA ASN A 96 -2.43 -1.24 11.27
C ASN A 96 -1.52 -0.93 10.08
N TYR A 97 -0.84 0.22 10.14
CA TYR A 97 0.11 0.66 9.13
C TYR A 97 1.53 0.65 9.69
N LYS A 98 1.75 1.33 10.82
CA LYS A 98 3.05 1.43 11.49
C LYS A 98 2.88 1.67 12.98
N THR A 99 3.84 1.22 13.78
CA THR A 99 3.85 1.42 15.22
C THR A 99 5.09 2.20 15.64
N TYR A 100 4.91 3.10 16.61
CA TYR A 100 5.95 3.88 17.25
C TYR A 100 5.85 3.75 18.76
N TYR A 101 6.95 4.07 19.44
CA TYR A 101 7.02 4.12 20.90
C TYR A 101 7.49 5.52 21.33
N VAL A 102 6.71 6.15 22.21
CA VAL A 102 7.03 7.45 22.82
C VAL A 102 7.29 7.20 24.30
N THR A 103 8.48 7.54 24.78
CA THR A 103 8.92 7.25 26.16
C THR A 103 9.20 8.50 26.99
N LYS A 104 9.56 9.61 26.35
CA LYS A 104 9.92 10.87 26.99
C LYS A 104 8.75 11.86 26.91
N LYS A 105 8.60 12.69 27.96
CA LYS A 105 7.78 13.90 27.93
C LYS A 105 8.19 14.79 26.75
N GLY A 106 7.24 15.52 26.18
CA GLY A 106 7.45 16.47 25.11
C GLY A 106 6.83 16.04 23.78
N SER A 107 7.13 16.81 22.73
CA SER A 107 6.59 16.62 21.39
C SER A 107 7.34 15.55 20.62
N LYS A 108 6.60 14.62 20.03
CA LYS A 108 7.08 13.65 19.04
C LYS A 108 6.33 13.86 17.74
N TYR A 109 7.09 14.07 16.66
CA TYR A 109 6.55 14.12 15.31
C TYR A 109 6.59 12.74 14.67
N PHE A 110 5.52 12.41 13.96
CA PHE A 110 5.43 11.23 13.10
C PHE A 110 5.34 11.71 11.65
N HIS A 111 6.36 11.36 10.87
CA HIS A 111 6.47 11.68 9.46
C HIS A 111 6.55 10.39 8.67
N GLU A 112 5.49 10.09 7.92
CA GLU A 112 5.35 8.76 7.31
C GLU A 112 4.91 8.85 5.85
N LYS A 113 5.59 8.10 4.98
CA LYS A 113 5.20 7.97 3.58
C LYS A 113 4.20 6.83 3.43
N SER A 114 3.19 7.05 2.60
CA SER A 114 2.19 6.04 2.22
C SER A 114 1.92 6.12 0.72
N TYR A 115 1.53 4.98 0.16
CA TYR A 115 1.11 4.81 -1.24
C TYR A 115 -0.37 4.44 -1.35
N LEU A 116 -1.11 4.51 -0.23
CA LEU A 116 -2.56 4.32 -0.23
C LEU A 116 -3.23 5.50 -0.94
N SER A 117 -4.43 5.30 -1.48
CA SER A 117 -5.22 6.37 -2.12
C SER A 117 -5.17 7.69 -1.35
N LEU A 118 -5.07 8.84 -2.02
CA LEU A 118 -5.06 10.16 -1.36
C LEU A 118 -6.32 10.45 -0.55
N LYS A 119 -7.40 9.71 -0.81
CA LYS A 119 -8.66 9.76 -0.05
C LYS A 119 -8.64 8.88 1.22
N THR A 120 -7.53 8.20 1.50
CA THR A 120 -7.40 7.33 2.68
C THR A 120 -7.43 8.16 3.96
N LYS A 121 -8.27 7.76 4.90
CA LYS A 121 -8.31 8.32 6.25
C LYS A 121 -7.41 7.51 7.18
N PHE A 122 -6.71 8.21 8.04
CA PHE A 122 -5.81 7.67 9.05
C PHE A 122 -6.28 8.03 10.45
N ARG A 123 -5.80 7.29 11.45
CA ARG A 123 -5.89 7.64 12.87
C ARG A 123 -4.73 7.01 13.62
N PHE A 124 -4.42 7.51 14.81
CA PHE A 124 -3.59 6.81 15.77
C PHE A 124 -4.44 6.06 16.80
N LYS A 125 -4.00 4.85 17.16
CA LYS A 125 -4.37 4.14 18.38
C LYS A 125 -3.22 4.32 19.37
N PHE A 126 -3.45 5.04 20.46
CA PHE A 126 -2.51 5.25 21.56
C PHE A 126 -2.81 4.30 22.71
N GLU A 127 -1.77 3.67 23.25
CA GLU A 127 -1.88 2.78 24.41
C GLU A 127 -0.77 3.15 25.39
N ASN A 128 -1.14 3.56 26.61
CA ASN A 128 -0.17 3.69 27.71
C ASN A 128 0.15 2.28 28.23
N ILE A 129 1.38 1.84 27.97
CA ILE A 129 1.87 0.50 28.30
C ILE A 129 2.92 0.52 29.41
N GLY A 130 3.32 1.70 29.92
CA GLY A 130 4.43 1.84 30.87
C GLY A 130 4.02 2.09 32.31
N SER A 131 2.97 2.88 32.56
CA SER A 131 2.61 3.31 33.92
C SER A 131 1.11 3.26 34.15
N LYS A 132 0.69 2.84 35.36
CA LYS A 132 -0.72 2.89 35.80
C LYS A 132 -1.29 4.31 35.80
N LYS A 133 -0.45 5.34 36.00
CA LYS A 133 -0.88 6.75 36.00
C LYS A 133 -1.27 7.18 34.58
N ALA A 134 -2.36 7.93 34.41
CA ALA A 134 -2.81 8.40 33.10
C ALA A 134 -1.89 9.51 32.55
N ILE A 135 -1.44 9.44 31.29
CA ILE A 135 -0.50 10.40 30.69
C ILE A 135 -1.29 11.48 29.95
N PRO A 136 -1.28 12.75 30.39
CA PRO A 136 -1.92 13.83 29.66
C PRO A 136 -1.19 14.06 28.32
N TYR A 137 -1.94 14.30 27.25
CA TYR A 137 -1.39 14.48 25.91
C TYR A 137 -2.18 15.48 25.08
N ASN A 138 -1.51 16.02 24.07
CA ASN A 138 -2.08 16.80 22.98
C ASN A 138 -1.65 16.16 21.66
N PHE A 139 -2.59 15.83 20.79
CA PHE A 139 -2.36 15.32 19.44
C PHE A 139 -2.76 16.38 18.42
N MET A 140 -1.92 16.55 17.39
CA MET A 140 -2.21 17.42 16.26
C MET A 140 -1.90 16.72 14.93
N SER A 141 -2.73 17.02 13.94
CA SER A 141 -2.46 16.65 12.55
C SER A 141 -2.93 17.76 11.63
N ASN A 142 -2.15 17.99 10.58
CA ASN A 142 -2.55 18.85 9.49
C ASN A 142 -2.79 17.99 8.23
N SER A 143 -3.99 18.10 7.67
CA SER A 143 -4.41 17.39 6.45
C SER A 143 -4.73 18.39 5.36
N ARG A 144 -4.23 18.17 4.14
CA ARG A 144 -4.66 18.91 2.97
C ARG A 144 -6.06 18.48 2.55
N LEU A 145 -6.93 19.45 2.22
CA LEU A 145 -8.33 19.20 1.88
C LEU A 145 -8.51 18.59 0.50
N LYS A 146 -7.76 19.12 -0.47
CA LYS A 146 -7.86 18.77 -1.88
C LYS A 146 -6.45 18.71 -2.49
N PHE A 147 -6.26 17.70 -3.33
CA PHE A 147 -5.16 17.62 -4.28
C PHE A 147 -5.70 17.99 -5.66
N SER A 148 -4.90 18.65 -6.49
CA SER A 148 -5.29 18.91 -7.87
C SER A 148 -5.37 17.61 -8.65
N GLN A 149 -6.10 17.59 -9.77
CA GLN A 149 -6.15 16.41 -10.64
C GLN A 149 -4.76 15.99 -11.13
N ALA A 150 -3.87 16.95 -11.40
CA ALA A 150 -2.49 16.70 -11.78
C ALA A 150 -1.69 16.01 -10.64
N GLU A 151 -1.88 16.47 -9.40
CA GLU A 151 -1.26 15.86 -8.21
C GLU A 151 -1.82 14.46 -7.94
N GLU A 152 -3.13 14.27 -8.08
CA GLU A 152 -3.76 12.95 -7.94
C GLU A 152 -3.28 11.98 -9.01
N LYS A 153 -3.12 12.43 -10.26
CA LYS A 153 -2.56 11.65 -11.36
C LYS A 153 -1.10 11.31 -11.12
N ALA A 154 -0.26 12.30 -10.78
CA ALA A 154 1.14 12.09 -10.46
C ALA A 154 1.30 11.10 -9.29
N TYR A 155 0.51 11.23 -8.23
CA TYR A 155 0.54 10.31 -7.11
C TYR A 155 0.02 8.91 -7.44
N ALA A 156 -1.02 8.82 -8.28
CA ALA A 156 -1.48 7.56 -8.83
C ALA A 156 -0.35 6.86 -9.59
N ASP A 157 0.42 7.57 -10.40
CA ASP A 157 1.56 7.04 -11.15
C ASP A 157 2.76 6.70 -10.23
N LEU A 158 2.82 7.32 -9.05
CA LEU A 158 3.76 6.99 -7.97
C LEU A 158 3.32 5.78 -7.13
N ASN A 159 2.09 5.28 -7.28
CA ASN A 159 1.64 4.10 -6.54
C ASN A 159 2.27 2.84 -7.18
N PRO A 160 3.09 2.06 -6.47
CA PRO A 160 3.67 0.81 -6.98
C PRO A 160 2.63 -0.24 -7.43
N ALA A 161 1.35 -0.06 -7.10
CA ALA A 161 0.25 -0.90 -7.58
C ALA A 161 -0.34 -0.44 -8.93
N LYS A 162 -0.12 0.81 -9.35
CA LYS A 162 -0.58 1.31 -10.65
C LYS A 162 0.55 1.13 -11.67
N THR A 163 0.47 0.00 -12.35
CA THR A 163 1.21 -0.26 -13.56
C THR A 163 0.30 -0.05 -14.74
N LYS A 164 0.77 0.69 -15.75
CA LYS A 164 0.07 0.71 -17.03
C LYS A 164 0.45 -0.55 -17.78
N GLU A 165 -0.56 -1.26 -18.24
CA GLU A 165 -0.41 -2.48 -19.00
C GLU A 165 -1.04 -2.29 -20.36
N THR A 166 -0.38 -2.83 -21.37
CA THR A 166 -0.88 -2.84 -22.74
C THR A 166 -0.68 -4.24 -23.27
N ILE A 167 -1.78 -4.89 -23.61
CA ILE A 167 -1.79 -6.19 -24.28
C ILE A 167 -2.17 -5.92 -25.73
N ARG A 168 -1.29 -6.30 -26.66
CA ARG A 168 -1.55 -6.21 -28.08
C ARG A 168 -1.58 -7.63 -28.65
N LYS A 169 -2.70 -8.00 -29.24
CA LYS A 169 -2.81 -9.21 -30.06
C LYS A 169 -2.36 -8.86 -31.47
N THR A 170 -1.41 -9.61 -32.00
CA THR A 170 -0.94 -9.52 -33.40
C THR A 170 -1.32 -10.80 -34.13
N LYS A 171 -1.13 -10.86 -35.45
CA LYS A 171 -1.30 -12.12 -36.20
C LYS A 171 -0.33 -13.22 -35.76
N PHE A 172 0.77 -12.86 -35.11
CA PHE A 172 1.82 -13.79 -34.72
C PHE A 172 1.75 -14.22 -33.26
N GLY A 173 1.07 -13.45 -32.39
CA GLY A 173 1.01 -13.76 -30.97
C GLY A 173 0.42 -12.66 -30.11
N VAL A 174 0.84 -12.66 -28.84
CA VAL A 174 0.46 -11.69 -27.82
C VAL A 174 1.70 -10.96 -27.33
N ASP A 175 1.72 -9.65 -27.52
CA ASP A 175 2.70 -8.75 -26.95
C ASP A 175 2.14 -8.15 -25.67
N VAL A 176 2.93 -8.18 -24.61
CA VAL A 176 2.60 -7.55 -23.33
C VAL A 176 3.67 -6.54 -23.00
N SER A 177 3.25 -5.29 -22.83
CA SER A 177 4.09 -4.21 -22.32
C SER A 177 3.56 -3.74 -20.97
N ARG A 178 4.46 -3.53 -20.02
CA ARG A 178 4.16 -3.05 -18.67
C ARG A 178 5.07 -1.90 -18.33
N GLN A 179 4.50 -0.76 -18.00
CA GLN A 179 5.22 0.42 -17.54
C GLN A 179 4.92 0.66 -16.06
N GLY A 180 5.96 0.99 -15.28
CA GLY A 180 5.80 1.30 -13.86
C GLY A 180 7.09 1.78 -13.20
N ASN A 181 7.11 1.72 -11.86
CA ASN A 181 8.22 2.16 -11.02
C ASN A 181 8.66 1.04 -10.06
N LEU A 182 9.97 0.78 -9.98
CA LEU A 182 10.59 -0.15 -9.02
C LEU A 182 11.11 0.63 -7.81
N PHE A 183 10.46 0.42 -6.66
CA PHE A 183 10.83 1.06 -5.39
C PHE A 183 11.76 0.18 -4.58
N TYR A 184 12.58 0.81 -3.74
CA TYR A 184 13.58 0.13 -2.95
C TYR A 184 12.98 -0.99 -2.09
N LYS A 185 13.56 -2.19 -2.21
CA LYS A 185 13.17 -3.41 -1.46
C LYS A 185 11.69 -3.80 -1.58
N LYS A 186 10.98 -3.32 -2.60
CA LYS A 186 9.60 -3.71 -2.89
C LYS A 186 9.53 -4.50 -4.18
N ALA A 187 9.07 -5.74 -4.09
CA ALA A 187 8.86 -6.59 -5.24
C ALA A 187 7.64 -6.16 -6.07
N VAL A 188 7.82 -6.18 -7.38
CA VAL A 188 6.75 -6.02 -8.38
C VAL A 188 6.76 -7.26 -9.27
N TYR A 189 5.59 -7.79 -9.58
CA TYR A 189 5.45 -8.93 -10.48
C TYR A 189 4.97 -8.46 -11.86
N THR A 190 5.57 -8.99 -12.92
CA THR A 190 5.05 -8.81 -14.27
C THR A 190 3.82 -9.68 -14.49
N ASN A 191 3.17 -9.48 -15.64
CA ASN A 191 2.12 -10.38 -16.08
C ASN A 191 2.68 -11.72 -16.48
N THR A 192 1.74 -12.65 -16.68
CA THR A 192 2.07 -13.98 -17.14
C THR A 192 2.26 -13.99 -18.65
N PHE A 193 3.36 -14.59 -19.11
CA PHE A 193 3.68 -14.80 -20.52
C PHE A 193 4.12 -16.25 -20.74
N GLY A 194 4.15 -16.70 -21.98
CA GLY A 194 4.63 -18.01 -22.38
C GLY A 194 6.09 -17.96 -22.85
N TYR A 195 6.47 -18.88 -23.72
CA TYR A 195 7.75 -18.79 -24.41
C TYR A 195 7.78 -17.55 -25.35
N GLY A 196 8.93 -17.24 -25.91
CA GLY A 196 9.08 -16.40 -27.10
C GLY A 196 9.44 -17.27 -28.30
N TYR A 197 10.23 -18.31 -28.06
CA TYR A 197 10.39 -19.50 -28.91
C TYR A 197 10.60 -20.73 -28.02
N ALA A 198 10.17 -21.89 -28.49
CA ALA A 198 10.43 -23.18 -27.86
C ALA A 198 10.43 -24.29 -28.92
N TYR A 199 11.18 -25.35 -28.68
CA TYR A 199 11.21 -26.55 -29.50
C TYR A 199 11.40 -27.78 -28.61
N LYS A 200 11.04 -28.96 -29.13
CA LYS A 200 11.25 -30.25 -28.47
C LYS A 200 12.35 -31.00 -29.19
N MET A 201 13.42 -31.35 -28.47
CA MET A 201 14.53 -32.15 -28.98
C MET A 201 14.73 -33.33 -28.02
N ASN A 202 14.68 -34.56 -28.54
CA ASN A 202 14.86 -35.79 -27.76
C ASN A 202 13.98 -35.87 -26.51
N GLY A 203 12.69 -35.51 -26.64
CA GLY A 203 11.76 -35.51 -25.50
C GLY A 203 11.85 -34.27 -24.60
N VAL A 204 12.91 -33.47 -24.70
CA VAL A 204 13.16 -32.29 -23.87
C VAL A 204 12.70 -31.02 -24.56
N VAL A 205 11.83 -30.26 -23.88
CA VAL A 205 11.45 -28.91 -24.32
C VAL A 205 12.56 -27.94 -23.93
N THR A 206 13.06 -27.19 -24.91
CA THR A 206 14.02 -26.10 -24.75
C THR A 206 13.46 -24.83 -25.36
N GLY A 207 13.58 -23.69 -24.67
CA GLY A 207 13.08 -22.43 -25.20
C GLY A 207 13.59 -21.21 -24.44
N SER A 208 13.18 -20.03 -24.90
CA SER A 208 13.41 -18.76 -24.23
C SER A 208 12.13 -17.96 -24.17
N PRO A 209 11.81 -17.29 -23.05
CA PRO A 209 10.60 -16.48 -22.93
C PRO A 209 10.57 -15.19 -23.75
N GLY A 210 11.67 -14.79 -24.39
CA GLY A 210 11.71 -13.60 -25.25
C GLY A 210 11.31 -12.30 -24.53
N THR A 211 12.08 -11.91 -23.50
CA THR A 211 11.71 -10.81 -22.60
C THR A 211 12.79 -9.74 -22.47
N SER A 212 12.36 -8.51 -22.21
CA SER A 212 13.26 -7.40 -21.94
C SER A 212 12.74 -6.49 -20.83
N ILE A 213 13.67 -5.79 -20.20
CA ILE A 213 13.38 -4.66 -19.31
C ILE A 213 14.16 -3.44 -19.79
N TRP A 214 13.54 -2.27 -19.73
CA TRP A 214 14.12 -0.98 -20.03
C TRP A 214 13.97 -0.06 -18.82
N PRO A 215 14.96 -0.03 -17.91
CA PRO A 215 15.05 0.98 -16.87
C PRO A 215 15.33 2.35 -17.49
N GLN A 216 14.56 3.36 -17.09
CA GLN A 216 14.70 4.74 -17.57
C GLN A 216 15.84 5.50 -16.88
N ARG A 217 16.45 4.91 -15.84
CA ARG A 217 17.68 5.38 -15.21
C ARG A 217 18.48 4.22 -14.62
N SER A 218 19.76 4.44 -14.37
CA SER A 218 20.66 3.46 -13.77
C SER A 218 20.28 3.14 -12.31
N GLY A 219 20.59 1.92 -11.89
CA GLY A 219 20.32 1.41 -10.55
C GLY A 219 20.33 -0.12 -10.53
N LYS A 220 20.45 -0.75 -9.36
CA LYS A 220 20.54 -2.21 -9.23
C LYS A 220 19.14 -2.83 -9.08
N ILE A 221 18.67 -3.49 -10.14
CA ILE A 221 17.40 -4.23 -10.18
C ILE A 221 17.71 -5.73 -10.14
N LYS A 222 17.14 -6.45 -9.17
CA LYS A 222 17.11 -7.91 -9.14
C LYS A 222 15.86 -8.38 -9.91
N ALA A 223 16.05 -9.11 -10.99
CA ALA A 223 14.97 -9.67 -11.80
C ALA A 223 15.01 -11.20 -11.69
N THR A 224 13.99 -11.81 -11.10
CA THR A 224 13.91 -13.27 -10.96
C THR A 224 12.80 -13.82 -11.83
N LEU A 225 13.16 -14.61 -12.84
CA LEU A 225 12.21 -15.35 -13.64
C LEU A 225 11.57 -16.44 -12.76
N GLN A 226 10.25 -16.48 -12.76
CA GLN A 226 9.46 -17.50 -12.08
C GLN A 226 8.62 -18.25 -13.11
N TYR A 227 8.40 -19.54 -12.87
CA TYR A 227 7.46 -20.36 -13.63
C TYR A 227 6.33 -20.86 -12.74
N LYS A 228 5.15 -21.08 -13.35
CA LYS A 228 3.96 -21.58 -12.64
C LYS A 228 3.98 -23.10 -12.61
N SER A 229 4.12 -23.67 -11.42
CA SER A 229 3.96 -25.10 -11.15
C SER A 229 2.60 -25.41 -10.51
N LYS A 230 2.27 -26.71 -10.36
CA LYS A 230 1.07 -27.16 -9.62
C LYS A 230 1.04 -26.64 -8.17
N LYS A 231 2.21 -26.48 -7.53
CA LYS A 231 2.37 -25.98 -6.14
C LYS A 231 2.51 -24.45 -6.06
N GLY A 232 2.32 -23.73 -7.17
CA GLY A 232 2.48 -22.27 -7.25
C GLY A 232 3.72 -21.83 -8.01
N TRP A 233 4.09 -20.55 -7.84
CA TRP A 233 5.22 -19.92 -8.54
C TRP A 233 6.56 -20.35 -7.95
N LYS A 234 7.48 -20.81 -8.80
CA LYS A 234 8.83 -21.22 -8.43
C LYS A 234 9.86 -20.35 -9.13
N ASP A 235 10.93 -19.99 -8.42
CA ASP A 235 12.07 -19.28 -9.00
C ASP A 235 12.81 -20.20 -9.97
N TYR A 236 13.21 -19.65 -11.12
CA TYR A 236 13.98 -20.36 -12.15
C TYR A 236 15.39 -19.78 -12.26
N LYS A 237 15.50 -18.48 -12.52
CA LYS A 237 16.78 -17.80 -12.71
C LYS A 237 16.71 -16.34 -12.30
N THR A 238 17.78 -15.84 -11.68
CA THR A 238 17.91 -14.44 -11.25
C THR A 238 18.95 -13.71 -12.08
N PHE A 239 18.66 -12.46 -12.39
CA PHE A 239 19.50 -11.51 -13.12
C PHE A 239 19.62 -10.21 -12.34
N TYR A 240 20.71 -9.48 -12.60
CA TYR A 240 20.91 -8.14 -12.06
C TYR A 240 21.07 -7.16 -13.22
N VAL A 241 20.18 -6.17 -13.27
CA VAL A 241 20.23 -5.08 -14.25
C VAL A 241 20.73 -3.84 -13.54
N THR A 242 21.82 -3.25 -14.02
CA THR A 242 22.49 -2.11 -13.36
C THR A 242 22.46 -0.82 -14.19
N LYS A 243 22.37 -0.95 -15.52
CA LYS A 243 22.45 0.17 -16.48
C LYS A 243 21.05 0.66 -16.89
N LYS A 244 20.96 1.95 -17.24
CA LYS A 244 19.83 2.51 -18.02
C LYS A 244 19.82 1.88 -19.41
N GLY A 245 18.64 1.71 -20.01
CA GLY A 245 18.50 1.21 -21.38
C GLY A 245 17.92 -0.20 -21.47
N ILE A 246 17.70 -0.69 -22.68
CA ILE A 246 17.07 -2.00 -22.91
C ILE A 246 18.06 -3.11 -22.51
N THR A 247 17.61 -4.01 -21.66
CA THR A 247 18.29 -5.26 -21.30
C THR A 247 17.41 -6.44 -21.67
N PHE A 248 17.88 -7.26 -22.62
CA PHE A 248 17.22 -8.51 -22.98
C PHE A 248 17.62 -9.62 -22.00
N PHE A 249 16.62 -10.32 -21.45
CA PHE A 249 16.88 -11.47 -20.59
C PHE A 249 17.13 -12.70 -21.44
N LYS A 250 18.40 -13.08 -21.59
CA LYS A 250 18.81 -14.33 -22.26
C LYS A 250 18.65 -15.50 -21.28
N VAL A 251 17.51 -16.19 -21.36
CA VAL A 251 17.19 -17.34 -20.50
C VAL A 251 16.94 -18.57 -21.35
N ASN A 252 17.78 -19.58 -21.21
CA ASN A 252 17.49 -20.92 -21.72
C ASN A 252 16.71 -21.70 -20.67
N VAL A 253 15.44 -21.94 -20.98
CA VAL A 253 14.53 -22.76 -20.18
C VAL A 253 14.58 -24.18 -20.72
N ARG A 254 14.76 -25.17 -19.84
CA ARG A 254 14.78 -26.60 -20.17
C ARG A 254 13.85 -27.38 -19.25
N ASN A 255 13.34 -28.51 -19.74
CA ASN A 255 12.53 -29.46 -18.96
C ASN A 255 11.23 -28.87 -18.40
N LEU A 256 10.66 -27.85 -19.06
CA LEU A 256 9.36 -27.27 -18.74
C LEU A 256 8.44 -27.37 -19.95
N ASP A 257 7.18 -27.71 -19.70
CA ASP A 257 6.18 -27.97 -20.74
C ASP A 257 5.90 -26.74 -21.63
N PHE A 258 5.44 -26.93 -22.88
CA PHE A 258 5.20 -25.82 -23.83
C PHE A 258 4.18 -24.80 -23.31
N ASN A 259 3.22 -25.25 -22.51
CA ASN A 259 2.18 -24.41 -21.91
C ASN A 259 2.61 -23.74 -20.59
N THR A 260 3.89 -23.83 -20.22
CA THR A 260 4.41 -23.23 -18.99
C THR A 260 4.23 -21.70 -19.03
N LYS A 261 3.63 -21.17 -17.95
CA LYS A 261 3.48 -19.73 -17.75
C LYS A 261 4.62 -19.19 -16.91
N PHE A 262 5.18 -18.07 -17.34
CA PHE A 262 6.28 -17.37 -16.71
C PHE A 262 5.84 -16.00 -16.20
N ARG A 263 6.59 -15.44 -15.25
CA ARG A 263 6.56 -14.02 -14.87
C ARG A 263 7.92 -13.62 -14.31
N TYR A 264 8.23 -12.33 -14.25
CA TYR A 264 9.35 -11.82 -13.47
C TYR A 264 8.88 -11.25 -12.13
N LYS A 265 9.65 -11.54 -11.07
CA LYS A 265 9.69 -10.79 -9.84
C LYS A 265 10.83 -9.75 -9.95
N LEU A 266 10.49 -8.47 -9.99
CA LEU A 266 11.40 -7.35 -10.15
C LEU A 266 11.54 -6.60 -8.81
N GLU A 267 12.77 -6.35 -8.37
CA GLU A 267 13.09 -5.69 -7.10
C GLU A 267 14.18 -4.65 -7.32
N ASN A 268 13.94 -3.38 -7.00
CA ASN A 268 15.01 -2.39 -6.89
C ASN A 268 15.75 -2.63 -5.57
N ILE A 269 17.01 -3.06 -5.64
CA ILE A 269 17.85 -3.39 -4.49
C ILE A 269 19.02 -2.43 -4.31
N GLY A 270 19.24 -1.50 -5.24
CA GLY A 270 20.40 -0.61 -5.23
C GLY A 270 20.13 0.83 -4.84
N SER A 271 18.93 1.35 -5.12
CA SER A 271 18.65 2.78 -4.95
C SER A 271 17.42 3.02 -4.08
N LYS A 272 17.53 3.92 -3.09
CA LYS A 272 16.37 4.41 -2.32
C LYS A 272 15.36 5.14 -3.21
N ASN A 273 15.82 5.71 -4.32
CA ASN A 273 14.97 6.39 -5.29
C ASN A 273 14.25 5.37 -6.19
N PRO A 274 13.01 5.65 -6.65
CA PRO A 274 12.28 4.76 -7.56
C PRO A 274 12.96 4.66 -8.94
N ILE A 275 12.97 3.49 -9.56
CA ILE A 275 13.51 3.29 -10.92
C ILE A 275 12.32 3.07 -11.88
N PRO A 276 11.98 4.04 -12.74
CA PRO A 276 10.96 3.81 -13.76
C PRO A 276 11.44 2.75 -14.74
N TYR A 277 10.53 1.88 -15.19
CA TYR A 277 10.85 0.79 -16.11
C TYR A 277 9.73 0.54 -17.11
N ILE A 278 10.11 -0.02 -18.25
CA ILE A 278 9.22 -0.70 -19.19
C ILE A 278 9.65 -2.16 -19.27
N PHE A 279 8.73 -3.09 -19.10
CA PHE A 279 8.94 -4.51 -19.32
C PHE A 279 8.17 -4.95 -20.56
N SER A 280 8.79 -5.77 -21.41
CA SER A 280 8.16 -6.30 -22.62
C SER A 280 8.34 -7.81 -22.72
N SER A 281 7.31 -8.49 -23.20
CA SER A 281 7.32 -9.93 -23.53
C SER A 281 6.48 -10.19 -24.77
N THR A 282 6.91 -11.15 -25.58
CA THR A 282 6.17 -11.62 -26.76
C THR A 282 5.94 -13.12 -26.64
N THR A 283 4.70 -13.57 -26.82
CA THR A 283 4.32 -14.99 -26.81
C THR A 283 3.57 -15.33 -28.09
N PRO A 284 4.18 -16.04 -29.05
CA PRO A 284 3.46 -16.50 -30.23
C PRO A 284 2.28 -17.43 -29.91
N TYR A 285 1.28 -17.45 -30.79
CA TYR A 285 0.08 -18.30 -30.62
C TYR A 285 0.36 -19.79 -30.84
N LYS A 286 1.37 -20.10 -31.64
CA LYS A 286 1.78 -21.47 -31.97
C LYS A 286 3.28 -21.61 -31.72
N TYR A 287 3.66 -22.73 -31.12
CA TYR A 287 5.01 -23.29 -31.10
C TYR A 287 4.96 -24.65 -31.77
#